data_AF-A0A380CE72-F1
#
_entry.id   AF-A0A380CE72-F1
#
_cell.length_a   1.000
_cell.length_b   1.000
_cell.length_c   1.000
_cell.angle_alpha   90.00
_cell.angle_beta   90.00
_cell.angle_gamma   90.00
#
_symmetry.space_group_name_H-M   'P 1'
#
loop_
_entity.id
_entity.type
_entity.pdbx_description
1 polymer ?
#
loop_
_entity_poly.entity_id
_entity_poly.type
_entity_poly.pdbx_seq_one_letter_code
_entity_poly.pdbx_strand_id
1 'polypeptide(L)'
;MEASSWLRTLRAPNLQLAVELTDAGRAMAQPLLQAERDRLRAEQRAAEVVVLPLVPAADLPADGTSAKDLPVELDGMTYQACRGDFVVRLDGSTCLQLWNKEGRGVRREGDPLEVAQWLQACHDAGIEVRVQINESAAP
;
A
#
# COMPACT_ATOMS: atom_id res chain seq x y z
N MET A 1 -21.77 -12.26 -31.87
CA MET A 1 -20.99 -13.00 -30.85
C MET A 1 -20.49 -14.35 -31.38
N GLU A 2 -21.34 -15.34 -31.71
CA GLU A 2 -20.86 -16.55 -32.43
C GLU A 2 -20.38 -16.23 -33.86
N ALA A 3 -21.15 -15.43 -34.61
CA ALA A 3 -20.74 -14.92 -35.94
C ALA A 3 -19.48 -14.02 -35.90
N SER A 4 -19.11 -13.56 -34.69
CA SER A 4 -17.91 -12.77 -34.43
C SER A 4 -16.74 -13.64 -33.94
N SER A 5 -16.91 -14.97 -33.92
CA SER A 5 -15.96 -15.95 -33.39
C SER A 5 -15.58 -15.75 -31.91
N TRP A 6 -16.41 -15.09 -31.10
CA TRP A 6 -16.13 -14.84 -29.67
C TRP A 6 -16.69 -15.91 -28.74
N LEU A 7 -17.74 -16.61 -29.17
CA LEU A 7 -18.39 -17.67 -28.40
C LEU A 7 -18.48 -18.93 -29.26
N ARG A 8 -18.42 -20.09 -28.61
CA ARG A 8 -18.69 -21.40 -29.19
C ARG A 8 -19.79 -22.09 -28.38
N THR A 9 -20.90 -22.39 -29.03
CA THR A 9 -21.95 -23.21 -28.43
C THR A 9 -21.61 -24.70 -28.52
N LEU A 10 -21.70 -25.40 -27.40
CA LEU A 10 -21.58 -26.84 -27.29
C LEU A 10 -22.97 -27.43 -27.06
N ARG A 11 -23.41 -28.33 -27.95
CA ARG A 11 -24.73 -28.97 -27.91
C ARG A 11 -24.58 -30.42 -27.51
N ALA A 12 -25.20 -30.80 -26.39
CA ALA A 12 -25.25 -32.18 -25.95
C ALA A 12 -26.54 -32.87 -26.44
N PRO A 13 -26.52 -34.20 -26.67
CA PRO A 13 -27.70 -34.94 -27.14
C PRO A 13 -28.89 -34.96 -26.16
N ASN A 14 -28.63 -34.66 -24.89
CA ASN A 14 -29.63 -34.59 -23.82
C ASN A 14 -30.33 -33.21 -23.74
N LEU A 15 -30.36 -32.45 -24.84
CA LEU A 15 -30.92 -31.10 -24.93
C LEU A 15 -30.21 -30.04 -24.05
N GLN A 16 -29.04 -30.34 -23.49
CA GLN A 16 -28.25 -29.34 -22.78
C GLN A 16 -27.41 -28.49 -23.74
N LEU A 17 -27.30 -27.20 -23.42
CA LEU A 17 -26.53 -26.21 -24.14
C LEU A 17 -25.50 -25.59 -23.22
N ALA A 18 -24.24 -25.55 -23.64
CA ALA A 18 -23.21 -24.77 -22.99
C ALA A 18 -22.62 -23.77 -23.99
N VAL A 19 -22.05 -22.67 -23.48
CA VAL A 19 -21.38 -21.68 -24.29
C VAL A 19 -20.01 -21.43 -23.68
N GLU A 20 -18.97 -21.49 -24.50
CA GLU A 20 -17.60 -21.21 -24.11
C GLU A 20 -17.10 -19.95 -24.82
N LEU A 21 -16.31 -19.13 -24.14
CA LEU A 21 -15.52 -18.09 -24.80
C LEU A 21 -14.41 -18.75 -25.62
N THR A 22 -14.26 -18.34 -26.88
CA THR A 22 -13.07 -18.68 -27.67
C THR A 22 -11.87 -17.87 -27.20
N ASP A 23 -10.67 -18.11 -27.74
CA ASP A 23 -9.51 -17.26 -27.46
C ASP A 23 -9.74 -15.79 -27.84
N ALA A 24 -10.42 -15.55 -28.98
CA ALA A 24 -10.82 -14.21 -29.38
C ALA A 24 -11.85 -13.60 -28.41
N GLY A 25 -12.78 -14.40 -27.89
CA GLY A 25 -13.72 -13.98 -26.85
C GLY A 25 -13.03 -13.64 -25.52
N ARG A 26 -12.05 -14.47 -25.10
CA ARG A 26 -11.23 -14.22 -23.90
C ARG A 26 -10.39 -12.97 -24.03
N ALA A 27 -9.72 -12.77 -25.18
CA ALA A 27 -8.93 -11.57 -25.45
C ALA A 27 -9.79 -10.29 -25.38
N MET A 28 -11.02 -10.34 -25.91
CA MET A 28 -11.98 -9.24 -25.81
C MET A 28 -12.51 -9.03 -24.39
N ALA A 29 -12.71 -10.09 -23.62
CA ALA A 29 -13.20 -10.01 -22.24
C ALA A 29 -12.11 -9.63 -21.23
N GLN A 30 -10.82 -9.82 -21.57
CA GLN A 30 -9.69 -9.60 -20.67
C GLN A 30 -9.65 -8.18 -20.09
N PRO A 31 -9.83 -7.09 -20.88
CA PRO A 31 -9.84 -5.73 -20.33
C PRO A 31 -11.02 -5.49 -19.39
N LEU A 32 -12.19 -6.09 -19.66
CA LEU A 32 -13.37 -5.96 -18.82
C LEU A 32 -13.19 -6.68 -17.47
N LEU A 33 -12.62 -7.89 -17.51
CA LEU A 33 -12.28 -8.63 -16.30
C LEU A 33 -11.21 -7.90 -15.48
N GLN A 34 -10.23 -7.29 -16.14
CA GLN A 34 -9.20 -6.50 -15.47
C GLN A 34 -9.79 -5.26 -14.81
N ALA A 35 -10.61 -4.49 -15.55
CA ALA A 35 -11.30 -3.33 -15.01
C ALA A 35 -12.19 -3.68 -13.81
N GLU A 36 -12.88 -4.82 -13.85
CA GLU A 36 -13.69 -5.28 -12.73
C GLU A 36 -12.86 -5.67 -11.52
N ARG A 37 -11.73 -6.36 -11.72
CA ARG A 37 -10.79 -6.67 -10.63
C ARG A 37 -10.21 -5.42 -10.00
N ASP A 38 -9.86 -4.43 -10.81
CA ASP A 38 -9.30 -3.17 -10.33
C ASP A 38 -10.36 -2.35 -9.60
N ARG A 39 -11.61 -2.36 -10.08
CA ARG A 39 -12.76 -1.78 -9.36
C ARG A 39 -12.94 -2.44 -7.99
N LEU A 40 -12.96 -3.78 -7.93
CA LEU A 40 -13.13 -4.51 -6.66
C LEU A 40 -11.97 -4.25 -5.69
N ARG A 41 -10.73 -4.18 -6.18
CA ARG A 41 -9.57 -3.81 -5.36
C ARG A 41 -9.67 -2.37 -4.86
N ALA A 42 -10.09 -1.43 -5.70
CA ALA A 42 -10.28 -0.05 -5.31
C ALA A 42 -11.37 0.08 -4.25
N GLU A 43 -12.48 -0.64 -4.39
CA GLU A 43 -13.55 -0.71 -3.38
C GLU A 43 -13.06 -1.32 -2.07
N GLN A 44 -12.27 -2.40 -2.14
CA GLN A 44 -11.68 -3.00 -0.96
C GLN A 44 -10.74 -2.03 -0.22
N ARG A 45 -9.83 -1.37 -0.94
CA ARG A 45 -8.91 -0.37 -0.36
C ARG A 45 -9.65 0.84 0.19
N ALA A 46 -10.70 1.30 -0.49
CA ALA A 46 -11.51 2.43 -0.03
C ALA A 46 -12.29 2.12 1.25
N ALA A 47 -12.61 0.84 1.49
CA ALA A 47 -13.24 0.38 2.72
C ALA A 47 -12.24 0.02 3.84
N GLU A 48 -10.94 -0.04 3.53
CA GLU A 48 -9.90 -0.37 4.50
C GLU A 48 -9.67 0.81 5.45
N VAL A 49 -9.74 0.53 6.75
CA VAL A 49 -9.51 1.53 7.80
C VAL A 49 -8.24 1.14 8.56
N VAL A 50 -7.21 1.99 8.46
CA VAL A 50 -6.01 1.86 9.29
C VAL A 50 -6.03 2.94 10.37
N VAL A 51 -5.89 2.50 11.61
CA VAL A 51 -5.71 3.38 12.77
C VAL A 51 -4.22 3.48 13.02
N LEU A 52 -3.65 4.67 12.86
CA LEU A 52 -2.24 4.89 13.13
C LEU A 52 -1.94 4.73 14.62
N PRO A 53 -0.79 4.15 14.99
CA PRO A 53 -0.40 4.00 16.38
C PRO A 53 -0.33 5.37 17.07
N LEU A 54 -1.13 5.54 18.12
CA LEU A 54 -1.04 6.65 19.05
C LEU A 54 -0.18 6.19 20.22
N VAL A 55 1.15 6.34 20.14
CA VAL A 55 1.98 6.18 21.33
C VAL A 55 1.88 7.49 22.12
N PRO A 56 1.42 7.48 23.39
CA PRO A 56 1.65 8.61 24.29
C PRO A 56 3.16 8.77 24.41
N ALA A 57 3.67 10.00 24.46
CA ALA A 57 5.07 10.28 24.78
C ALA A 57 5.44 9.67 26.14
N ALA A 58 5.71 8.36 26.20
CA ALA A 58 6.26 7.69 27.36
C ALA A 58 7.70 8.16 27.45
N ASP A 59 7.99 8.97 28.47
CA ASP A 59 9.27 9.57 28.85
C ASP A 59 10.36 9.37 27.78
N LEU A 60 10.18 10.05 26.64
CA LEU A 60 11.31 10.34 25.77
C LEU A 60 12.35 10.96 26.69
N PRO A 61 13.61 10.47 26.70
CA PRO A 61 14.66 11.13 27.46
C PRO A 61 14.57 12.63 27.15
N ALA A 62 14.49 13.46 28.21
CA ALA A 62 14.24 14.89 28.09
C ALA A 62 15.28 15.61 27.21
N ASP A 63 16.42 14.97 27.02
CA ASP A 63 17.41 15.32 26.02
C ASP A 63 17.08 14.50 24.78
N GLY A 64 16.85 15.13 23.63
CA GLY A 64 16.71 14.52 22.30
C GLY A 64 17.95 13.74 21.83
N THR A 65 18.56 12.99 22.73
CA THR A 65 19.63 12.02 22.59
C THR A 65 19.06 10.91 21.74
N SER A 66 19.53 10.90 20.51
CA SER A 66 19.12 10.00 19.45
C SER A 66 18.88 8.57 19.96
N ALA A 67 17.63 8.13 19.83
CA ALA A 67 17.28 6.73 19.96
C ALA A 67 18.17 5.91 19.00
N LYS A 68 18.64 4.75 19.47
CA LYS A 68 19.48 3.85 18.67
C LYS A 68 18.77 3.49 17.36
N ASP A 69 19.50 3.47 16.25
CA ASP A 69 18.96 2.93 14.99
C ASP A 69 18.55 1.47 15.18
N LEU A 70 17.31 1.16 14.82
CA LEU A 70 16.76 -0.19 14.79
C LEU A 70 16.48 -0.61 13.34
N PRO A 71 16.58 -1.91 13.04
CA PRO A 71 16.20 -2.44 11.74
C PRO A 71 14.67 -2.40 11.57
N VAL A 72 14.20 -1.82 10.46
CA VAL A 72 12.79 -1.82 10.05
C VAL A 72 12.67 -2.44 8.67
N GLU A 73 11.80 -3.43 8.49
CA GLU A 73 11.55 -4.05 7.18
C GLU A 73 10.34 -3.41 6.50
N LEU A 74 10.55 -2.80 5.34
CA LEU A 74 9.50 -2.18 4.51
C LEU A 74 9.59 -2.75 3.09
N ASP A 75 8.53 -3.44 2.64
CA ASP A 75 8.44 -4.08 1.32
C ASP A 75 9.64 -4.97 0.97
N GLY A 76 10.13 -5.75 1.95
CA GLY A 76 11.29 -6.63 1.77
C GLY A 76 12.65 -5.91 1.77
N MET A 77 12.69 -4.62 2.08
CA MET A 77 13.93 -3.84 2.25
C MET A 77 14.13 -3.46 3.72
N THR A 78 15.34 -3.65 4.23
CA THR A 78 15.68 -3.28 5.62
C THR A 78 16.28 -1.89 5.71
N TYR A 79 15.74 -1.06 6.59
CA TYR A 79 16.19 0.29 6.93
C TYR A 79 16.77 0.31 8.35
N GLN A 80 17.82 1.10 8.56
CA GLN A 80 18.32 1.42 9.90
C GLN A 80 17.80 2.83 10.25
N ALA A 81 16.85 2.90 11.17
CA ALA A 81 16.17 4.16 11.50
C ALA A 81 15.90 4.26 13.00
N CYS A 82 15.81 5.48 13.50
CA CYS A 82 15.39 5.79 14.87
C CYS A 82 14.03 6.49 14.91
N ARG A 83 13.56 7.03 13.79
CA ARG A 83 12.25 7.68 13.64
C ARG A 83 11.62 7.43 12.27
N GLY A 84 10.30 7.26 12.23
CA GLY A 84 9.47 7.28 11.03
C GLY A 84 8.36 8.33 11.12
N ASP A 85 8.27 9.21 10.11
CA ASP A 85 7.26 10.26 10.03
C ASP A 85 6.27 9.93 8.90
N PHE A 86 4.99 9.83 9.23
CA PHE A 86 3.90 9.83 8.26
C PHE A 86 3.66 11.26 7.80
N VAL A 87 3.99 11.56 6.55
CA VAL A 87 3.89 12.92 6.01
C VAL A 87 2.64 13.05 5.15
N VAL A 88 1.81 14.04 5.47
CA VAL A 88 0.71 14.51 4.60
C VAL A 88 1.16 15.80 3.91
N ARG A 89 1.21 15.79 2.58
CA ARG A 89 1.55 16.97 1.78
C ARG A 89 0.30 17.79 1.46
N LEU A 90 0.51 19.08 1.14
CA LEU A 90 -0.60 19.98 0.76
C LEU A 90 -1.32 19.56 -0.53
N ASP A 91 -0.68 18.80 -1.40
CA ASP A 91 -1.30 18.24 -2.61
C ASP A 91 -2.15 16.98 -2.33
N GLY A 92 -2.24 16.55 -1.07
CA GLY A 92 -2.98 15.37 -0.64
C GLY A 92 -2.20 14.05 -0.78
N SER A 93 -0.99 14.08 -1.32
CA SER A 93 -0.12 12.89 -1.36
C SER A 93 0.49 12.60 0.02
N THR A 94 0.93 11.36 0.19
CA THR A 94 1.57 10.88 1.41
C THR A 94 2.94 10.29 1.13
N CYS A 95 3.83 10.34 2.12
CA CYS A 95 5.06 9.58 2.10
C CYS A 95 5.50 9.22 3.51
N LEU A 96 6.36 8.21 3.63
CA LEU A 96 7.09 7.95 4.88
C LEU A 96 8.48 8.61 4.79
N GLN A 97 8.85 9.39 5.80
CA GLN A 97 10.23 9.81 6.01
C GLN A 97 10.86 9.01 7.15
N LEU A 98 11.91 8.27 6.85
CA LEU A 98 12.71 7.55 7.85
C LEU A 98 13.97 8.33 8.15
N TRP A 99 14.28 8.49 9.44
CA TRP A 99 15.49 9.15 9.91
C TRP A 99 16.34 8.19 10.71
N ASN A 100 17.64 8.23 10.47
CA ASN A 100 18.62 7.59 11.34
C ASN A 100 19.21 8.59 12.35
N LYS A 101 19.98 8.09 13.31
CA LYS A 101 20.66 8.90 14.33
C LYS A 101 21.61 9.96 13.81
N GLU A 102 22.13 9.79 12.59
CA GLU A 102 23.02 10.75 11.94
C GLU A 102 22.24 11.89 11.28
N GLY A 103 20.90 11.89 11.37
CA GLY A 103 20.04 12.87 10.71
C GLY A 103 19.92 12.64 9.21
N ARG A 104 20.27 11.45 8.69
CA ARG A 104 20.05 11.11 7.29
C ARG A 104 18.61 10.63 7.11
N GLY A 105 17.88 11.32 6.26
CA GLY A 105 16.51 11.00 5.88
C GLY A 105 16.44 10.15 4.61
N VAL A 106 15.56 9.15 4.58
CA VAL A 106 15.13 8.46 3.36
C VAL A 106 13.62 8.63 3.21
N ARG A 107 13.18 8.87 1.97
CA ARG A 107 11.77 9.03 1.63
C ARG A 107 11.25 7.80 0.88
N ARG A 108 10.05 7.36 1.26
CA ARG A 108 9.27 6.32 0.56
C ARG A 108 7.94 6.90 0.12
N GLU A 109 7.73 6.97 -1.19
CA GLU A 109 6.42 7.35 -1.76
C GLU A 109 5.47 6.17 -1.71
N GLY A 110 4.23 6.43 -1.29
CA GLY A 110 3.15 5.44 -1.26
C GLY A 110 1.83 6.15 -1.03
N ASP A 111 0.73 5.47 -1.38
CA ASP A 111 -0.59 5.99 -1.04
C ASP A 111 -0.84 5.94 0.49
N PRO A 112 -1.90 6.58 1.01
CA PRO A 112 -2.10 6.70 2.46
C PRO A 112 -2.16 5.35 3.18
N LEU A 113 -2.64 4.30 2.50
CA LEU A 113 -2.78 2.98 3.08
C LEU A 113 -1.41 2.27 3.16
N GLU A 114 -0.61 2.35 2.10
CA GLU A 114 0.76 1.82 2.09
C GLU A 114 1.62 2.52 3.16
N VAL A 115 1.58 3.86 3.21
CA VAL A 115 2.35 4.65 4.17
C VAL A 115 1.93 4.34 5.60
N ALA A 116 0.63 4.13 5.85
CA ALA A 116 0.13 3.74 7.17
C ALA A 116 0.64 2.35 7.60
N GLN A 117 0.68 1.39 6.68
CA GLN A 117 1.23 0.05 6.93
C GLN A 117 2.73 0.11 7.24
N TRP A 118 3.50 0.93 6.52
CA TRP A 118 4.93 1.12 6.83
C TRP A 118 5.15 1.83 8.17
N LEU A 119 4.31 2.81 8.53
CA LEU A 119 4.39 3.45 9.85
C LEU A 119 4.08 2.45 10.97
N GLN A 120 3.12 1.54 10.76
CA GLN A 120 2.85 0.45 11.69
C GLN A 120 4.07 -0.46 11.85
N ALA A 121 4.76 -0.82 10.76
CA ALA A 121 5.99 -1.60 10.83
C ALA A 121 7.12 -0.87 11.59
N CYS A 122 7.21 0.46 11.47
CA CYS A 122 8.12 1.28 12.26
C CYS A 122 7.78 1.22 13.76
N HIS A 123 6.51 1.36 14.09
CA HIS A 123 6.03 1.25 15.46
C HIS A 123 6.31 -0.14 16.06
N ASP A 124 6.03 -1.21 15.30
CA ASP A 124 6.25 -2.59 15.75
C ASP A 124 7.73 -2.93 15.92
N ALA A 125 8.61 -2.27 15.15
CA ALA A 125 10.06 -2.31 15.32
C ALA A 125 10.55 -1.52 16.55
N GLY A 126 9.69 -0.74 17.19
CA GLY A 126 9.99 0.02 18.41
C GLY A 126 10.72 1.35 18.17
N ILE A 127 10.67 1.90 16.95
CA ILE A 127 11.21 3.24 16.67
C ILE A 127 10.15 4.31 16.88
N GLU A 128 10.59 5.56 17.07
CA GLU A 128 9.67 6.68 17.24
C GLU A 128 8.82 6.87 15.97
N VAL A 129 7.50 7.04 16.13
CA VAL A 129 6.58 7.31 15.01
C VAL A 129 5.80 8.61 15.25
N ARG A 130 5.66 9.42 14.20
CA ARG A 130 4.93 10.70 14.25
C ARG A 130 4.09 10.92 12.99
N VAL A 131 3.17 11.87 13.07
CA VAL A 131 2.46 12.43 11.92
C VAL A 131 2.91 13.86 11.72
N GLN A 132 3.22 14.21 10.46
CA GLN A 132 3.75 15.52 10.07
C GLN A 132 2.98 16.07 8.87
N ILE A 133 2.85 17.39 8.81
CA ILE A 133 2.39 18.10 7.62
C ILE A 133 3.61 18.64 6.87
N ASN A 134 3.71 18.34 5.58
CA ASN A 134 4.86 18.58 4.69
C ASN A 134 6.11 17.77 5.03
N GLU A 135 7.03 17.67 4.07
CA GLU A 135 8.33 17.02 4.29
C GLU A 135 9.27 17.91 5.10
N SER A 136 10.08 17.31 5.97
CA SER A 136 11.18 17.98 6.64
C SER A 136 12.50 17.68 5.93
N ALA A 137 13.36 18.69 5.81
CA ALA A 137 14.74 18.53 5.37
C ALA A 137 15.71 18.34 6.56
N ALA A 138 15.20 18.46 7.78
CA ALA A 138 15.95 18.28 9.02
C ALA A 138 15.30 17.18 9.89
N PRO A 139 16.11 16.39 10.62
CA PRO A 139 15.59 15.51 11.65
C PRO A 139 14.89 16.32 12.74
#